data_AF-A0A9D5IKI4-F1
#
_entry.id   AF-A0A9D5IKI4-F1
#
_cell.length_a   1.000
_cell.length_b   1.000
_cell.length_c   1.000
_cell.angle_alpha   90.00
_cell.angle_beta   90.00
_cell.angle_gamma   90.00
#
_symmetry.space_group_name_H-M   'P 1'
#
loop_
_entity.id
_entity.type
_entity.pdbx_description
1 polymer ?
#
loop_
_entity_poly.entity_id
_entity_poly.type
_entity_poly.pdbx_seq_one_letter_code
_entity_poly.pdbx_strand_id
1 'polypeptide(L)'
;MATGSPRPELLALLAAVKADPGDDTVKLVLADWLQEQDDEADRARGEFVREAAKYDRLGIYHPDRSASARRREALWEKYHGVWLGPLLKAGFEIDNWSDHQIHVSASISGIKVVGKKALATTTSEAYAWVDSLSLDEINSAQLTKFANSPFLDSLTDFILLGERVSEDSVAAVVTSPRAAGLQHLLLQKMTVPVEAIANSPSMARLRSLDLQQTRLTDAGFKALCDSPHLNSLWRLEAIQNRLTIHAARAFAEAKGLAALTRLNLGRNRIGPKGTEILVSGPNAGRLSELILWSNGVTDQGVEAICKQKHLCNLTHLSLNGNLLTNRSAVAIAAAKNLRGLWYLDLESNGISSVGAFALANSPYLANITRLELERNRIGRKAWAALDARFGDAMLSN
;
A
#
# COMPACT_ATOMS: atom_id res chain seq x y z
N MET A 1 4.13 20.43 31.08
CA MET A 1 3.43 21.68 30.76
C MET A 1 3.69 21.96 29.30
N ALA A 2 2.63 21.99 28.49
CA ALA A 2 2.63 22.57 27.15
C ALA A 2 1.15 22.86 26.84
N THR A 3 0.66 23.93 27.47
CA THR A 3 -0.70 24.47 27.32
C THR A 3 -0.60 25.82 26.58
N GLY A 4 0.31 25.91 25.61
CA GLY A 4 0.40 27.04 24.71
C GLY A 4 -0.60 26.89 23.56
N SER A 5 -1.02 28.00 22.98
CA SER A 5 -1.70 27.99 21.68
C SER A 5 -0.81 27.29 20.64
N PRO A 6 -1.40 26.57 19.67
CA PRO A 6 -0.63 25.91 18.61
C PRO A 6 0.25 26.91 17.85
N ARG A 7 1.53 26.58 17.66
CA ARG A 7 2.51 27.42 16.97
C ARG A 7 2.26 27.35 15.45
N PRO A 8 1.88 28.45 14.78
CA PRO A 8 1.59 28.44 13.35
C PRO A 8 2.76 27.97 12.48
N GLU A 9 3.99 28.30 12.88
CA GLU A 9 5.21 27.92 12.18
C GLU A 9 5.40 26.41 12.18
N LEU A 10 5.20 25.75 13.33
CA LEU A 10 5.28 24.30 13.42
C LEU A 10 4.22 23.62 12.55
N LEU A 11 2.98 24.13 12.59
CA LEU A 11 1.89 23.59 11.77
C LEU A 11 2.20 23.71 10.26
N ALA A 12 2.77 24.83 9.83
CA ALA A 12 3.16 25.05 8.44
C ALA A 12 4.31 24.12 8.01
N LEU A 13 5.33 23.94 8.86
CA LEU A 13 6.45 23.03 8.61
C LEU A 13 5.97 21.58 8.51
N LEU A 14 5.05 21.16 9.39
CA LEU A 14 4.47 19.81 9.34
C LEU A 14 3.61 19.59 8.09
N ALA A 15 2.82 20.59 7.70
CA ALA A 15 2.05 20.52 6.46
C ALA A 15 2.96 20.39 5.23
N ALA A 16 4.13 21.06 5.22
CA ALA A 16 5.11 20.92 4.15
C ALA A 16 5.71 19.51 4.08
N VAL A 17 6.06 18.92 5.24
CA VAL A 17 6.56 17.53 5.30
C VAL A 17 5.50 16.53 4.84
N LYS A 18 4.23 16.72 5.19
CA LYS A 18 3.11 15.86 4.71
C LYS A 18 2.85 15.98 3.21
N ALA A 19 3.07 17.16 2.64
CA ALA A 19 2.89 17.38 1.21
C ALA A 19 3.97 16.65 0.38
N ASP A 20 5.19 16.55 0.91
CA ASP A 20 6.29 15.81 0.28
C ASP A 20 7.12 15.03 1.33
N PRO A 21 6.65 13.85 1.76
CA PRO A 21 7.33 13.05 2.78
C PRO A 21 8.66 12.46 2.29
N GLY A 22 8.95 12.52 0.99
CA GLY A 22 10.21 12.09 0.40
C GLY A 22 11.29 13.19 0.39
N ASP A 23 10.92 14.45 0.56
CA ASP A 23 11.86 15.56 0.53
C ASP A 23 12.52 15.76 1.90
N ASP A 24 13.78 15.35 1.98
CA ASP A 24 14.58 15.55 3.19
C ASP A 24 14.86 17.01 3.51
N THR A 25 14.75 17.92 2.55
CA THR A 25 14.96 19.35 2.77
C THR A 25 13.92 19.88 3.75
N VAL A 26 12.63 19.62 3.49
CA VAL A 26 11.55 20.06 4.39
C VAL A 26 11.62 19.38 5.75
N LYS A 27 12.04 18.11 5.81
CA LYS A 27 12.28 17.41 7.09
C LYS A 27 13.40 18.08 7.90
N LEU A 28 14.52 18.41 7.26
CA LEU A 28 15.65 19.04 7.94
C LEU A 28 15.32 20.47 8.40
N VAL A 29 14.58 21.24 7.61
CA VAL A 29 14.09 22.57 8.04
C VAL A 29 13.21 22.45 9.30
N LEU A 30 12.30 21.47 9.35
CA LEU A 30 11.51 21.18 10.56
C LEU A 30 12.41 20.78 11.74
N ALA A 31 13.40 19.93 11.52
CA ALA A 31 14.33 19.48 12.56
C ALA A 31 15.15 20.63 13.16
N ASP A 32 15.65 21.54 12.31
CA ASP A 32 16.44 22.68 12.73
C ASP A 32 15.58 23.67 13.53
N TRP A 33 14.37 23.96 13.05
CA TRP A 33 13.42 24.81 13.79
C TRP A 33 13.08 24.23 15.17
N LEU A 34 12.85 22.91 15.28
CA LEU A 34 12.59 22.24 16.56
C LEU A 34 13.80 22.26 17.50
N GLN A 35 15.01 22.18 16.94
CA GLN A 35 16.26 22.21 17.70
C GLN A 35 16.53 23.58 18.34
N GLU A 36 16.02 24.65 17.72
CA GLU A 36 16.14 26.03 18.20
C GLU A 36 15.13 26.38 19.32
N GLN A 37 14.17 25.50 19.61
CA GLN A 37 13.22 25.71 20.70
C GLN A 37 13.89 25.49 22.08
N ASP A 38 13.43 26.23 23.10
CA ASP A 38 13.97 26.14 24.46
C ASP A 38 13.46 24.89 25.23
N ASP A 39 12.57 24.10 24.63
CA ASP A 39 12.01 22.90 25.22
C ASP A 39 12.81 21.63 24.88
N GLU A 40 13.09 20.79 25.90
CA GLU A 40 13.84 19.54 25.71
C GLU A 40 13.10 18.54 24.81
N ALA A 41 11.77 18.46 24.92
CA ALA A 41 10.99 17.53 24.11
C ALA A 41 10.92 17.99 22.64
N ASP A 42 10.86 19.30 22.36
CA ASP A 42 10.99 19.82 21.00
C ASP A 42 12.35 19.50 20.40
N ARG A 43 13.46 19.75 21.12
CA ARG A 43 14.81 19.41 20.66
C ARG A 43 14.96 17.91 20.38
N ALA A 44 14.42 17.06 21.26
CA ALA A 44 14.38 15.62 21.07
C ALA A 44 13.57 15.23 19.82
N ARG A 45 12.49 15.97 19.51
CA ARG A 45 11.68 15.73 18.31
C ARG A 45 12.41 16.18 17.04
N GLY A 46 13.16 17.28 17.11
CA GLY A 46 14.05 17.70 16.02
C GLY A 46 15.10 16.64 15.70
N GLU A 47 15.72 16.05 16.73
CA GLU A 47 16.63 14.92 16.57
C GLU A 47 15.94 13.70 15.93
N PHE A 48 14.73 13.35 16.39
CA PHE A 48 13.94 12.25 15.82
C PHE A 48 13.67 12.44 14.32
N VAL A 49 13.30 13.66 13.91
CA VAL A 49 13.07 14.03 12.50
C VAL A 49 14.37 13.93 11.68
N ARG A 50 15.50 14.40 12.22
CA ARG A 50 16.79 14.35 11.55
C ARG A 50 17.27 12.92 11.33
N GLU A 51 17.10 12.06 12.32
CA GLU A 51 17.42 10.63 12.18
C GLU A 51 16.51 9.93 11.16
N ALA A 52 15.26 10.36 10.99
CA ALA A 52 14.38 9.84 9.95
C ALA A 52 14.89 10.21 8.54
N ALA A 53 15.22 11.49 8.31
CA ALA A 53 15.82 11.94 7.05
C ALA A 53 17.15 11.23 6.76
N LYS A 54 17.98 11.00 7.78
CA LYS A 54 19.21 10.22 7.63
C LYS A 54 18.89 8.77 7.24
N TYR A 55 17.97 8.12 7.95
CA TYR A 55 17.58 6.74 7.70
C TYR A 55 17.11 6.51 6.26
N ASP A 56 16.34 7.44 5.71
CA ASP A 56 15.78 7.35 4.36
C ASP A 56 16.85 7.42 3.26
N ARG A 57 17.95 8.16 3.47
CA ARG A 57 19.09 8.24 2.53
C ARG A 57 19.97 6.99 2.52
N LEU A 58 20.01 6.27 3.64
CA LEU A 58 20.95 5.18 3.82
C LEU A 58 20.45 3.91 3.16
N GLY A 59 21.30 3.23 2.39
CA GLY A 59 20.99 1.92 1.83
C GLY A 59 20.62 0.91 2.92
N ILE A 60 19.79 -0.09 2.58
CA ILE A 60 19.24 -1.08 3.53
C ILE A 60 20.29 -1.82 4.37
N TYR A 61 21.54 -1.92 3.88
CA TYR A 61 22.65 -2.60 4.57
C TYR A 61 23.66 -1.64 5.23
N HIS A 62 23.39 -0.33 5.26
CA HIS A 62 24.33 0.63 5.83
C HIS A 62 24.33 0.52 7.37
N PRO A 63 25.48 0.40 8.05
CA PRO A 63 25.54 0.20 9.50
C PRO A 63 24.89 1.36 10.29
N ASP A 64 25.03 2.59 9.81
CA ASP A 64 24.38 3.75 10.43
C ASP A 64 22.85 3.72 10.33
N ARG A 65 22.28 2.95 9.39
CA ARG A 65 20.82 2.84 9.24
C ARG A 65 20.21 2.18 10.47
N SER A 66 20.84 1.10 10.95
CA SER A 66 20.45 0.42 12.19
C SER A 66 20.75 1.24 13.45
N ALA A 67 21.75 2.12 13.41
CA ALA A 67 22.01 3.06 14.51
C ALA A 67 20.92 4.15 14.58
N SER A 68 20.57 4.76 13.45
CA SER A 68 19.51 5.76 13.33
C SER A 68 18.14 5.22 13.76
N ALA A 69 17.79 3.99 13.36
CA ALA A 69 16.57 3.33 13.79
C ALA A 69 16.50 3.17 15.32
N ARG A 70 17.55 2.61 15.93
CA ARG A 70 17.64 2.45 17.40
C ARG A 70 17.57 3.78 18.13
N ARG A 71 18.19 4.83 17.58
CA ARG A 71 18.14 6.17 18.19
C ARG A 71 16.73 6.74 18.19
N ARG A 72 16.00 6.60 17.08
CA ARG A 72 14.60 7.03 16.97
C ARG A 72 13.69 6.27 17.92
N GLU A 73 13.87 4.95 18.02
CA GLU A 73 13.12 4.13 18.97
C GLU A 73 13.33 4.61 20.42
N ALA A 74 14.58 4.87 20.82
CA ALA A 74 14.88 5.39 22.16
C ALA A 74 14.27 6.78 22.42
N LEU A 75 14.29 7.68 21.43
CA LEU A 75 13.64 8.99 21.54
C LEU A 75 12.11 8.85 21.64
N TRP A 76 11.53 7.97 20.83
CA TRP A 76 10.10 7.68 20.84
C TRP A 76 9.64 7.17 22.21
N GLU A 77 10.26 6.10 22.71
CA GLU A 77 9.95 5.52 24.03
C GLU A 77 9.98 6.56 25.15
N LYS A 78 10.97 7.48 25.11
CA LYS A 78 11.13 8.50 26.14
C LYS A 78 10.14 9.66 26.02
N TYR A 79 9.85 10.15 24.80
CA TYR A 79 9.17 11.45 24.61
C TYR A 79 7.79 11.38 23.95
N HIS A 80 7.35 10.25 23.37
CA HIS A 80 6.05 10.18 22.67
C HIS A 80 4.87 10.59 23.58
N GLY A 81 4.92 10.27 24.88
CA GLY A 81 3.89 10.67 25.85
C GLY A 81 3.80 12.19 26.06
N VAL A 82 4.91 12.92 25.91
CA VAL A 82 4.95 14.38 25.97
C VAL A 82 4.43 14.97 24.65
N TRP A 83 4.95 14.44 23.54
CA TRP A 83 4.62 14.83 22.17
C TRP A 83 3.16 14.65 21.78
N LEU A 84 2.54 13.55 22.23
CA LEU A 84 1.20 13.11 21.84
C LEU A 84 0.23 13.08 23.03
N GLY A 85 0.63 13.67 24.17
CA GLY A 85 -0.15 13.66 25.41
C GLY A 85 -1.62 14.09 25.26
N PRO A 86 -1.97 15.13 24.48
CA PRO A 86 -3.36 15.48 24.22
C PRO A 86 -4.17 14.35 23.54
N LEU A 87 -3.57 13.62 22.61
CA LEU A 87 -4.19 12.49 21.90
C LEU A 87 -4.38 11.30 22.84
N LEU A 88 -3.34 10.93 23.59
CA LEU A 88 -3.42 9.83 24.57
C LEU A 88 -4.53 10.08 25.60
N LYS A 89 -4.66 11.31 26.09
CA LYS A 89 -5.73 11.73 27.01
C LYS A 89 -7.12 11.76 26.37
N ALA A 90 -7.21 11.97 25.06
CA ALA A 90 -8.46 11.89 24.30
C ALA A 90 -8.82 10.43 23.94
N GLY A 91 -7.93 9.49 24.21
CA GLY A 91 -8.14 8.05 24.06
C GLY A 91 -7.81 7.52 22.67
N PHE A 92 -6.88 8.19 21.97
CA PHE A 92 -6.18 7.63 20.81
C PHE A 92 -5.15 6.61 21.30
N GLU A 93 -5.05 5.52 20.55
CA GLU A 93 -3.95 4.58 20.60
C GLU A 93 -2.99 4.93 19.47
N ILE A 94 -1.68 4.90 19.75
CA ILE A 94 -0.67 5.29 18.77
C ILE A 94 -0.04 4.03 18.24
N ASP A 95 -0.28 3.75 16.96
CA ASP A 95 0.28 2.60 16.30
C ASP A 95 1.70 2.94 15.87
N ASN A 96 2.68 2.17 16.35
CA ASN A 96 4.05 2.32 15.93
C ASN A 96 4.20 1.71 14.52
N TRP A 97 3.76 2.43 13.49
CA TRP A 97 3.85 1.95 12.12
C TRP A 97 4.54 2.95 11.19
N SER A 98 5.87 2.95 11.26
CA SER A 98 6.78 2.66 10.13
C SER A 98 8.16 3.26 10.41
N ASP A 99 9.21 2.45 10.20
CA ASP A 99 10.61 2.85 10.39
C ASP A 99 11.08 3.96 9.43
N HIS A 100 10.21 4.47 8.55
CA HIS A 100 10.58 5.32 7.42
C HIS A 100 9.90 6.70 7.44
N GLN A 101 9.07 7.00 8.45
CA GLN A 101 8.28 8.24 8.44
C GLN A 101 8.27 8.99 9.77
N ILE A 102 8.13 10.31 9.66
CA ILE A 102 7.90 11.26 10.76
C ILE A 102 6.42 11.25 11.20
N HIS A 103 5.56 10.66 10.37
CA HIS A 103 4.13 10.58 10.51
C HIS A 103 3.71 9.65 11.64
N VAL A 104 2.63 10.03 12.32
CA VAL A 104 2.02 9.23 13.38
C VAL A 104 0.78 8.54 12.81
N SER A 105 0.75 7.21 12.93
CA SER A 105 -0.49 6.45 12.77
C SER A 105 -1.17 6.37 14.12
N ALA A 106 -2.46 6.66 14.15
CA ALA A 106 -3.26 6.54 15.36
C ALA A 106 -4.54 5.75 15.07
N SER A 107 -5.02 5.05 16.09
CA SER A 107 -6.31 4.40 16.12
C SER A 107 -7.16 5.01 17.22
N ILE A 108 -8.47 5.10 16.99
CA ILE A 108 -9.41 5.61 17.99
C ILE A 108 -10.78 5.00 17.79
N SER A 109 -11.44 4.67 18.90
CA SER A 109 -12.79 4.11 18.82
C SER A 109 -13.81 5.13 18.32
N GLY A 110 -14.79 4.67 17.55
CA GLY A 110 -15.84 5.49 16.93
C GLY A 110 -16.67 6.30 17.93
N ILE A 111 -16.81 5.81 19.16
CA ILE A 111 -17.47 6.54 20.26
C ILE A 111 -16.66 7.76 20.68
N LYS A 112 -15.33 7.61 20.79
CA LYS A 112 -14.43 8.66 21.27
C LYS A 112 -14.17 9.72 20.20
N VAL A 113 -14.02 9.31 18.93
CA VAL A 113 -13.64 10.23 17.83
C VAL A 113 -14.65 11.36 17.63
N VAL A 114 -15.94 11.09 17.83
CA VAL A 114 -17.00 12.11 17.72
C VAL A 114 -17.21 12.91 19.03
N GLY A 115 -16.45 12.61 20.07
CA GLY A 115 -16.54 13.25 21.38
C GLY A 115 -15.80 14.58 21.45
N LYS A 116 -16.27 15.48 22.34
CA LYS A 116 -15.68 16.82 22.53
C LYS A 116 -14.18 16.78 22.84
N LYS A 117 -13.72 15.81 23.62
CA LYS A 117 -12.30 15.66 23.98
C LYS A 117 -11.43 15.39 22.75
N ALA A 118 -11.85 14.46 21.90
CA ALA A 118 -11.13 14.16 20.67
C ALA A 118 -11.17 15.35 19.71
N LEU A 119 -12.36 15.93 19.47
CA LEU A 119 -12.50 17.08 18.56
C LEU A 119 -11.62 18.27 18.99
N ALA A 120 -11.43 18.51 20.28
CA ALA A 120 -10.55 19.56 20.79
C ALA A 120 -9.05 19.32 20.46
N THR A 121 -8.66 18.09 20.11
CA THR A 121 -7.28 17.80 19.69
C THR A 121 -6.99 18.18 18.25
N THR A 122 -8.01 18.37 17.40
CA THR A 122 -7.82 18.70 15.97
C THR A 122 -7.06 20.01 15.74
N THR A 123 -7.10 20.92 16.71
CA THR A 123 -6.35 22.18 16.67
C THR A 123 -5.00 22.08 17.37
N SER A 124 -4.68 20.96 18.04
CA SER A 124 -3.43 20.80 18.77
C SER A 124 -2.26 20.48 17.86
N GLU A 125 -1.05 20.89 18.24
CA GLU A 125 0.18 20.48 17.57
C GLU A 125 0.31 18.96 17.55
N ALA A 126 -0.12 18.26 18.60
CA ALA A 126 -0.05 16.81 18.68
C ALA A 126 -0.79 16.13 17.51
N TYR A 127 -1.97 16.63 17.13
CA TYR A 127 -2.72 16.08 16.00
C TYR A 127 -2.10 16.44 14.63
N ALA A 128 -1.39 17.56 14.53
CA ALA A 128 -0.73 17.93 13.28
C ALA A 128 0.31 16.89 12.79
N TRP A 129 0.81 16.05 13.70
CA TRP A 129 1.69 14.92 13.39
C TRP A 129 0.96 13.66 12.94
N VAL A 130 -0.34 13.55 13.18
CA VAL A 130 -1.15 12.39 12.78
C VAL A 130 -1.43 12.49 11.30
N ASP A 131 -0.98 11.49 10.54
CA ASP A 131 -1.19 11.44 9.09
C ASP A 131 -2.08 10.28 8.68
N SER A 132 -2.04 9.22 9.48
CA SER A 132 -2.88 8.04 9.34
C SER A 132 -3.81 7.90 10.52
N LEU A 133 -5.10 7.68 10.22
CA LEU A 133 -6.11 7.42 11.22
C LEU A 133 -6.90 6.15 10.90
N SER A 134 -6.85 5.20 11.82
CA SER A 134 -7.76 4.05 11.87
C SER A 134 -8.92 4.34 12.80
N LEU A 135 -10.13 3.96 12.38
CA LEU A 135 -11.32 4.02 13.22
C LEU A 135 -11.82 2.61 13.50
N ASP A 136 -11.94 2.30 14.79
CA ASP A 136 -12.39 0.99 15.26
C ASP A 136 -13.73 1.14 16.00
N GLU A 137 -14.57 0.10 15.98
CA GLU A 137 -15.85 0.07 16.70
C GLU A 137 -16.75 1.29 16.36
N ILE A 138 -16.85 1.63 15.08
CA ILE A 138 -17.60 2.80 14.59
C ILE A 138 -18.89 2.38 13.89
N ASN A 139 -19.97 3.13 14.16
CA ASN A 139 -21.24 2.95 13.47
C ASN A 139 -21.48 4.04 12.40
N SER A 140 -22.48 3.83 11.54
CA SER A 140 -22.78 4.75 10.43
C SER A 140 -23.00 6.20 10.87
N ALA A 141 -23.71 6.43 11.98
CA ALA A 141 -24.01 7.79 12.45
C ALA A 141 -22.74 8.52 12.95
N GLN A 142 -21.82 7.78 13.56
CA GLN A 142 -20.52 8.30 13.98
C GLN A 142 -19.62 8.58 12.77
N LEU A 143 -19.58 7.67 11.80
CA LEU A 143 -18.79 7.85 10.57
C LEU A 143 -19.27 9.07 9.76
N THR A 144 -20.58 9.29 9.66
CA THR A 144 -21.13 10.49 9.02
C THR A 144 -20.77 11.78 9.77
N LYS A 145 -20.70 11.75 11.11
CA LYS A 145 -20.20 12.90 11.90
C LYS A 145 -18.70 13.12 11.67
N PHE A 146 -17.93 12.04 11.65
CA PHE A 146 -16.50 12.07 11.36
C PHE A 146 -16.20 12.64 9.96
N ALA A 147 -17.00 12.31 8.95
CA ALA A 147 -16.89 12.83 7.59
C ALA A 147 -16.91 14.37 7.49
N ASN A 148 -17.54 15.03 8.48
CA ASN A 148 -17.64 16.48 8.56
C ASN A 148 -16.67 17.09 9.59
N SER A 149 -15.86 16.27 10.26
CA SER A 149 -14.96 16.69 11.32
C SER A 149 -13.64 17.24 10.77
N PRO A 150 -12.97 18.14 11.51
CA PRO A 150 -11.65 18.67 11.12
C PRO A 150 -10.53 17.63 11.11
N PHE A 151 -10.76 16.42 11.63
CA PHE A 151 -9.77 15.35 11.59
C PHE A 151 -9.32 15.06 10.15
N LEU A 152 -10.26 15.03 9.21
CA LEU A 152 -9.97 14.71 7.80
C LEU A 152 -9.08 15.74 7.09
N ASP A 153 -9.05 16.98 7.56
CA ASP A 153 -8.38 18.09 6.85
C ASP A 153 -6.88 17.87 6.63
N SER A 154 -6.25 17.08 7.50
CA SER A 154 -4.79 16.90 7.54
C SER A 154 -4.34 15.45 7.38
N LEU A 155 -5.27 14.53 7.12
CA LEU A 155 -4.95 13.12 6.92
C LEU A 155 -4.54 12.86 5.47
N THR A 156 -3.51 12.04 5.30
CA THR A 156 -3.17 11.40 4.03
C THR A 156 -3.69 9.97 3.98
N ASP A 157 -3.80 9.31 5.13
CA ASP A 157 -4.11 7.90 5.24
C ASP A 157 -5.37 7.71 6.08
N PHE A 158 -6.34 7.01 5.52
CA PHE A 158 -7.56 6.67 6.23
C PHE A 158 -7.84 5.17 6.14
N ILE A 159 -8.03 4.57 7.32
CA ILE A 159 -8.17 3.13 7.49
C ILE A 159 -9.51 2.83 8.16
N LEU A 160 -10.28 1.94 7.54
CA LEU A 160 -11.53 1.41 8.09
C LEU A 160 -11.62 -0.08 7.76
N LEU A 161 -11.61 -0.95 8.79
CA LEU A 161 -11.46 -2.40 8.61
C LEU A 161 -12.59 -3.18 9.28
N GLY A 162 -13.44 -3.83 8.50
CA GLY A 162 -14.45 -4.76 9.03
C GLY A 162 -15.56 -4.10 9.84
N GLU A 163 -15.68 -2.78 9.75
CA GLU A 163 -16.69 -2.00 10.45
C GLU A 163 -18.09 -2.21 9.87
N ARG A 164 -19.10 -2.25 10.76
CA ARG A 164 -20.51 -2.42 10.37
C ARG A 164 -21.14 -1.07 10.06
N VAL A 165 -20.70 -0.48 8.97
CA VAL A 165 -21.18 0.82 8.48
C VAL A 165 -21.96 0.67 7.18
N SER A 166 -22.83 1.64 6.89
CA SER A 166 -23.60 1.68 5.64
C SER A 166 -22.79 2.32 4.53
N GLU A 167 -23.08 1.96 3.29
CA GLU A 167 -22.46 2.59 2.11
C GLU A 167 -22.60 4.12 2.13
N ASP A 168 -23.77 4.65 2.51
CA ASP A 168 -24.00 6.10 2.62
C ASP A 168 -23.05 6.80 3.61
N SER A 169 -22.72 6.15 4.72
CA SER A 169 -21.80 6.72 5.71
C SER A 169 -20.36 6.70 5.24
N VAL A 170 -19.96 5.70 4.45
CA VAL A 170 -18.66 5.69 3.77
C VAL A 170 -18.64 6.72 2.64
N ALA A 171 -19.75 6.86 1.90
CA ALA A 171 -19.93 7.85 0.85
C ALA A 171 -19.72 9.26 1.39
N ALA A 172 -20.26 9.54 2.60
CA ALA A 172 -20.06 10.82 3.27
C ALA A 172 -18.58 11.15 3.48
N VAL A 173 -17.74 10.17 3.82
CA VAL A 173 -16.29 10.37 3.99
C VAL A 173 -15.62 10.63 2.63
N VAL A 174 -15.81 9.74 1.66
CA VAL A 174 -15.06 9.79 0.39
C VAL A 174 -15.51 10.94 -0.54
N THR A 175 -16.70 11.50 -0.31
CA THR A 175 -17.20 12.70 -1.00
C THR A 175 -16.98 14.00 -0.22
N SER A 176 -16.47 13.92 1.02
CA SER A 176 -16.19 15.10 1.83
C SER A 176 -15.09 15.94 1.17
N PRO A 177 -15.26 17.26 1.03
CA PRO A 177 -14.18 18.15 0.60
C PRO A 177 -12.97 18.12 1.55
N ARG A 178 -13.20 17.78 2.83
CA ARG A 178 -12.14 17.63 3.83
C ARG A 178 -11.22 16.46 3.54
N ALA A 179 -11.71 15.44 2.83
CA ALA A 179 -10.93 14.28 2.43
C ALA A 179 -10.05 14.53 1.19
N ALA A 180 -9.98 15.76 0.67
CA ALA A 180 -9.20 16.09 -0.53
C ALA A 180 -7.68 15.89 -0.37
N GLY A 181 -7.20 15.79 0.88
CA GLY A 181 -5.80 15.47 1.21
C GLY A 181 -5.46 13.99 1.15
N LEU A 182 -6.44 13.09 1.11
CA LEU A 182 -6.20 11.65 1.20
C LEU A 182 -5.40 11.13 0.00
N GLN A 183 -4.35 10.38 0.32
CA GLN A 183 -3.46 9.69 -0.61
C GLN A 183 -3.61 8.17 -0.50
N HIS A 184 -3.98 7.67 0.67
CA HIS A 184 -4.11 6.24 0.92
C HIS A 184 -5.46 5.96 1.60
N LEU A 185 -6.24 5.07 1.00
CA LEU A 185 -7.56 4.69 1.48
C LEU A 185 -7.63 3.17 1.61
N LEU A 186 -7.69 2.68 2.85
CA LEU A 186 -7.89 1.27 3.17
C LEU A 186 -9.31 1.05 3.65
N LEU A 187 -10.12 0.40 2.83
CA LEU A 187 -11.48 -0.01 3.16
C LEU A 187 -11.56 -1.51 2.95
N GLN A 188 -11.57 -2.29 4.03
CA GLN A 188 -11.57 -3.75 3.93
C GLN A 188 -12.76 -4.37 4.64
N LYS A 189 -13.20 -5.54 4.17
CA LYS A 189 -14.20 -6.39 4.85
C LYS A 189 -15.56 -5.70 5.08
N MET A 190 -15.94 -4.76 4.22
CA MET A 190 -17.21 -4.02 4.28
C MET A 190 -17.75 -3.74 2.87
N THR A 191 -19.03 -3.46 2.71
CA THR A 191 -19.53 -2.97 1.42
C THR A 191 -19.19 -1.48 1.26
N VAL A 192 -18.73 -1.09 0.07
CA VAL A 192 -18.24 0.27 -0.22
C VAL A 192 -18.98 0.88 -1.42
N PRO A 193 -19.28 2.18 -1.38
CA PRO A 193 -19.89 2.90 -2.49
C PRO A 193 -18.82 3.24 -3.54
N VAL A 194 -18.42 2.24 -4.33
CA VAL A 194 -17.30 2.37 -5.28
C VAL A 194 -17.54 3.48 -6.32
N GLU A 195 -18.79 3.66 -6.74
CA GLU A 195 -19.19 4.76 -7.64
C GLU A 195 -18.95 6.14 -7.01
N ALA A 196 -19.16 6.29 -5.70
CA ALA A 196 -18.86 7.54 -5.00
C ALA A 196 -17.35 7.80 -4.96
N ILE A 197 -16.52 6.76 -4.76
CA ILE A 197 -15.06 6.88 -4.83
C ILE A 197 -14.62 7.29 -6.24
N ALA A 198 -15.11 6.60 -7.27
CA ALA A 198 -14.74 6.82 -8.66
C ALA A 198 -15.11 8.22 -9.17
N ASN A 199 -16.23 8.78 -8.71
CA ASN A 199 -16.75 10.07 -9.17
C ASN A 199 -16.44 11.24 -8.23
N SER A 200 -15.71 11.03 -7.13
CA SER A 200 -15.41 12.08 -6.15
C SER A 200 -14.17 12.90 -6.55
N PRO A 201 -14.29 14.23 -6.73
CA PRO A 201 -13.13 15.10 -6.94
C PRO A 201 -12.18 15.14 -5.74
N SER A 202 -12.67 14.86 -4.53
CA SER A 202 -11.83 14.77 -3.33
C SER A 202 -10.82 13.63 -3.43
N MET A 203 -11.07 12.61 -4.25
CA MET A 203 -10.15 11.47 -4.42
C MET A 203 -9.07 11.73 -5.50
N ALA A 204 -8.95 12.95 -6.03
CA ALA A 204 -7.99 13.26 -7.10
C ALA A 204 -6.51 13.05 -6.71
N ARG A 205 -6.19 13.11 -5.41
CA ARG A 205 -4.84 12.88 -4.86
C ARG A 205 -4.61 11.43 -4.42
N LEU A 206 -5.60 10.56 -4.57
CA LEU A 206 -5.49 9.18 -4.11
C LEU A 206 -4.42 8.43 -4.92
N ARG A 207 -3.46 7.86 -4.19
CA ARG A 207 -2.29 7.12 -4.68
C ARG A 207 -2.43 5.62 -4.46
N SER A 208 -3.04 5.21 -3.37
CA SER A 208 -3.31 3.81 -3.03
C SER A 208 -4.75 3.61 -2.60
N LEU A 209 -5.38 2.58 -3.15
CA LEU A 209 -6.73 2.18 -2.82
C LEU A 209 -6.76 0.68 -2.54
N ASP A 210 -7.18 0.33 -1.33
CA ASP A 210 -7.38 -1.05 -0.93
C ASP A 210 -8.85 -1.30 -0.66
N LEU A 211 -9.39 -2.26 -1.43
CA LEU A 211 -10.76 -2.70 -1.44
C LEU A 211 -10.85 -4.20 -1.17
N GLN A 212 -9.95 -4.77 -0.36
CA GLN A 212 -9.96 -6.19 -0.04
C GLN A 212 -11.27 -6.63 0.64
N GLN A 213 -11.88 -7.70 0.12
CA GLN A 213 -13.11 -8.30 0.67
C GLN A 213 -14.25 -7.28 0.79
N THR A 214 -14.41 -6.41 -0.19
CA THR A 214 -15.39 -5.31 -0.15
C THR A 214 -16.65 -5.51 -0.99
N ARG A 215 -16.80 -6.69 -1.58
CA ARG A 215 -17.87 -6.97 -2.57
C ARG A 215 -17.79 -6.06 -3.80
N LEU A 216 -16.59 -5.59 -4.16
CA LEU A 216 -16.34 -4.86 -5.40
C LEU A 216 -16.81 -5.70 -6.59
N THR A 217 -17.85 -5.24 -7.29
CA THR A 217 -18.40 -5.92 -8.47
C THR A 217 -17.60 -5.57 -9.72
N ASP A 218 -17.79 -6.32 -10.81
CA ASP A 218 -17.17 -5.98 -12.11
C ASP A 218 -17.60 -4.59 -12.60
N ALA A 219 -18.84 -4.18 -12.33
CA ALA A 219 -19.34 -2.83 -12.64
C ALA A 219 -18.64 -1.75 -11.80
N GLY A 220 -18.50 -1.97 -10.49
CA GLY A 220 -17.75 -1.05 -9.62
C GLY A 220 -16.26 -0.97 -10.01
N PHE A 221 -15.63 -2.10 -10.35
CA PHE A 221 -14.25 -2.11 -10.84
C PHE A 221 -14.13 -1.33 -12.16
N LYS A 222 -15.12 -1.44 -13.06
CA LYS A 222 -15.20 -0.63 -14.27
C LYS A 222 -15.34 0.87 -13.95
N ALA A 223 -16.14 1.24 -12.96
CA ALA A 223 -16.23 2.65 -12.52
C ALA A 223 -14.88 3.20 -12.06
N LEU A 224 -14.09 2.43 -11.32
CA LEU A 224 -12.72 2.83 -10.96
C LEU A 224 -11.82 3.02 -12.19
N CYS A 225 -11.93 2.12 -13.18
CA CYS A 225 -11.18 2.21 -14.44
C CYS A 225 -11.55 3.45 -15.28
N ASP A 226 -12.81 3.87 -15.22
CA ASP A 226 -13.34 5.00 -15.96
C ASP A 226 -13.26 6.33 -15.19
N SER A 227 -12.78 6.30 -13.94
CA SER A 227 -12.75 7.48 -13.08
C SER A 227 -11.92 8.62 -13.70
N PRO A 228 -12.47 9.85 -13.77
CA PRO A 228 -11.71 11.02 -14.20
C PRO A 228 -10.77 11.56 -13.11
N HIS A 229 -10.88 11.07 -11.87
CA HIS A 229 -10.18 11.61 -10.71
C HIS A 229 -9.00 10.73 -10.27
N LEU A 230 -9.07 9.41 -10.46
CA LEU A 230 -8.06 8.46 -9.96
C LEU A 230 -6.80 8.35 -10.85
N ASN A 231 -6.37 9.43 -11.52
CA ASN A 231 -5.20 9.42 -12.40
C ASN A 231 -3.87 9.31 -11.65
N SER A 232 -3.85 9.68 -10.36
CA SER A 232 -2.69 9.59 -9.47
C SER A 232 -2.54 8.22 -8.80
N LEU A 233 -3.51 7.31 -9.00
CA LEU A 233 -3.55 6.01 -8.34
C LEU A 233 -2.45 5.11 -8.93
N TRP A 234 -1.44 4.79 -8.12
CA TRP A 234 -0.35 3.89 -8.53
C TRP A 234 -0.54 2.45 -8.00
N ARG A 235 -1.31 2.29 -6.92
CA ARG A 235 -1.60 1.00 -6.27
C ARG A 235 -3.10 0.75 -6.13
N LEU A 236 -3.57 -0.39 -6.62
CA LEU A 236 -4.93 -0.88 -6.46
C LEU A 236 -4.94 -2.32 -5.94
N GLU A 237 -5.49 -2.52 -4.75
CA GLU A 237 -5.69 -3.83 -4.12
C GLU A 237 -7.18 -4.19 -4.17
N ALA A 238 -7.54 -5.19 -4.98
CA ALA A 238 -8.93 -5.64 -5.16
C ALA A 238 -9.09 -7.13 -4.81
N ILE A 239 -8.43 -7.55 -3.73
CA ILE A 239 -8.32 -8.95 -3.31
C ILE A 239 -9.68 -9.50 -2.83
N GLN A 240 -10.01 -10.72 -3.24
CA GLN A 240 -11.17 -11.47 -2.76
C GLN A 240 -12.52 -10.74 -2.94
N ASN A 241 -12.78 -10.25 -4.15
CA ASN A 241 -14.02 -9.56 -4.52
C ASN A 241 -14.90 -10.33 -5.51
N ARG A 242 -14.46 -11.53 -5.94
CA ARG A 242 -15.13 -12.37 -6.97
C ARG A 242 -15.16 -11.71 -8.35
N LEU A 243 -14.20 -10.82 -8.65
CA LEU A 243 -14.04 -10.19 -9.96
C LEU A 243 -13.83 -11.24 -11.06
N THR A 244 -14.35 -10.98 -12.24
CA THR A 244 -14.35 -11.94 -13.35
C THR A 244 -13.60 -11.40 -14.57
N ILE A 245 -13.74 -12.11 -15.70
CA ILE A 245 -13.33 -11.65 -17.02
C ILE A 245 -13.83 -10.24 -17.39
N HIS A 246 -14.99 -9.80 -16.85
CA HIS A 246 -15.52 -8.48 -17.14
C HIS A 246 -14.69 -7.36 -16.49
N ALA A 247 -14.19 -7.55 -15.26
CA ALA A 247 -13.23 -6.62 -14.66
C ALA A 247 -11.91 -6.57 -15.41
N ALA A 248 -11.41 -7.72 -15.87
CA ALA A 248 -10.21 -7.78 -16.70
C ALA A 248 -10.37 -7.00 -18.02
N ARG A 249 -11.55 -7.10 -18.65
CA ARG A 249 -11.90 -6.31 -19.83
C ARG A 249 -11.94 -4.82 -19.53
N ALA A 250 -12.59 -4.43 -18.43
CA ALA A 250 -12.63 -3.04 -18.01
C ALA A 250 -11.22 -2.44 -17.82
N PHE A 251 -10.30 -3.18 -17.19
CA PHE A 251 -8.92 -2.73 -17.05
C PHE A 251 -8.18 -2.59 -18.39
N ALA A 252 -8.35 -3.56 -19.29
CA ALA A 252 -7.70 -3.57 -20.59
C ALA A 252 -8.16 -2.40 -21.48
N GLU A 253 -9.41 -1.97 -21.33
CA GLU A 253 -10.04 -0.88 -22.08
C GLU A 253 -9.98 0.47 -21.33
N ALA A 254 -9.45 0.49 -20.09
CA ALA A 254 -9.49 1.64 -19.21
C ALA A 254 -8.74 2.84 -19.80
N LYS A 255 -9.37 4.02 -19.74
CA LYS A 255 -8.75 5.30 -20.11
C LYS A 255 -8.15 6.02 -18.90
N GLY A 256 -8.63 5.72 -17.69
CA GLY A 256 -8.09 6.22 -16.43
C GLY A 256 -6.89 5.39 -15.94
N LEU A 257 -6.54 5.55 -14.66
CA LEU A 257 -5.48 4.80 -13.97
C LEU A 257 -4.09 4.94 -14.63
N ALA A 258 -3.80 6.13 -15.18
CA ALA A 258 -2.58 6.39 -15.93
C ALA A 258 -1.28 6.18 -15.10
N ALA A 259 -1.34 6.37 -13.78
CA ALA A 259 -0.20 6.14 -12.89
C ALA A 259 -0.11 4.69 -12.34
N LEU A 260 -1.05 3.80 -12.68
CA LEU A 260 -1.14 2.48 -12.05
C LEU A 260 0.05 1.60 -12.45
N THR A 261 0.84 1.23 -11.45
CA THR A 261 2.03 0.37 -11.59
C THR A 261 1.91 -0.90 -10.76
N ARG A 262 1.00 -0.96 -9.80
CA ARG A 262 0.72 -2.14 -8.97
C ARG A 262 -0.76 -2.48 -8.99
N LEU A 263 -1.06 -3.69 -9.47
CA LEU A 263 -2.41 -4.23 -9.50
C LEU A 263 -2.46 -5.60 -8.84
N ASN A 264 -3.28 -5.72 -7.80
CA ASN A 264 -3.52 -6.98 -7.11
C ASN A 264 -4.98 -7.42 -7.22
N LEU A 265 -5.17 -8.55 -7.91
CA LEU A 265 -6.47 -9.18 -8.11
C LEU A 265 -6.51 -10.57 -7.43
N GLY A 266 -5.69 -10.82 -6.42
CA GLY A 266 -5.64 -12.10 -5.71
C GLY A 266 -7.01 -12.61 -5.24
N ARG A 267 -7.22 -13.94 -5.26
CA ARG A 267 -8.50 -14.58 -4.87
C ARG A 267 -9.75 -14.06 -5.61
N ASN A 268 -9.63 -13.78 -6.90
CA ASN A 268 -10.78 -13.50 -7.77
C ASN A 268 -11.04 -14.67 -8.73
N ARG A 269 -11.82 -14.44 -9.79
CA ARG A 269 -12.23 -15.43 -10.79
C ARG A 269 -11.84 -14.96 -12.19
N ILE A 270 -10.63 -14.42 -12.32
CA ILE A 270 -10.13 -13.85 -13.58
C ILE A 270 -9.96 -14.95 -14.65
N GLY A 271 -9.44 -16.12 -14.28
CA GLY A 271 -9.29 -17.25 -15.20
C GLY A 271 -8.25 -17.02 -16.32
N PRO A 272 -8.04 -18.02 -17.21
CA PRO A 272 -7.08 -17.90 -18.31
C PRO A 272 -7.48 -16.83 -19.32
N LYS A 273 -8.76 -16.79 -19.71
CA LYS A 273 -9.24 -15.83 -20.71
C LYS A 273 -9.29 -14.39 -20.17
N GLY A 274 -9.65 -14.22 -18.89
CA GLY A 274 -9.53 -12.92 -18.24
C GLY A 274 -8.08 -12.47 -18.13
N THR A 275 -7.14 -13.38 -17.83
CA THR A 275 -5.71 -13.03 -17.81
C THR A 275 -5.23 -12.57 -19.18
N GLU A 276 -5.59 -13.30 -20.25
CA GLU A 276 -5.26 -12.91 -21.64
C GLU A 276 -5.77 -11.50 -21.98
N ILE A 277 -7.01 -11.18 -21.60
CA ILE A 277 -7.61 -9.86 -21.82
C ILE A 277 -6.90 -8.80 -20.97
N LEU A 278 -6.73 -9.07 -19.67
CA LEU A 278 -6.11 -8.15 -18.69
C LEU A 278 -4.77 -7.63 -19.19
N VAL A 279 -3.94 -8.52 -19.76
CA VAL A 279 -2.60 -8.17 -20.23
C VAL A 279 -2.53 -7.72 -21.68
N SER A 280 -3.65 -7.72 -22.41
CA SER A 280 -3.68 -7.26 -23.81
C SER A 280 -3.76 -5.74 -23.95
N GLY A 281 -4.25 -5.05 -22.92
CA GLY A 281 -4.48 -3.61 -22.92
C GLY A 281 -3.21 -2.78 -22.66
N PRO A 282 -3.19 -1.50 -23.08
CA PRO A 282 -2.00 -0.64 -22.95
C PRO A 282 -1.61 -0.35 -21.50
N ASN A 283 -2.56 -0.33 -20.57
CA ASN A 283 -2.28 -0.09 -19.15
C ASN A 283 -1.46 -1.21 -18.51
N ALA A 284 -1.58 -2.44 -19.02
CA ALA A 284 -0.79 -3.57 -18.52
C ALA A 284 0.73 -3.34 -18.71
N GLY A 285 1.13 -2.61 -19.77
CA GLY A 285 2.54 -2.29 -20.00
C GLY A 285 3.17 -1.32 -19.01
N ARG A 286 2.35 -0.65 -18.19
CA ARG A 286 2.81 0.23 -17.10
C ARG A 286 3.01 -0.53 -15.79
N LEU A 287 2.43 -1.73 -15.68
CA LEU A 287 2.53 -2.51 -14.46
C LEU A 287 3.97 -2.94 -14.21
N SER A 288 4.42 -2.66 -12.99
CA SER A 288 5.63 -3.19 -12.38
C SER A 288 5.33 -4.37 -11.46
N GLU A 289 4.13 -4.41 -10.87
CA GLU A 289 3.66 -5.50 -10.02
C GLU A 289 2.29 -6.00 -10.49
N LEU A 290 2.24 -7.29 -10.81
CA LEU A 290 1.00 -7.99 -11.16
C LEU A 290 0.81 -9.20 -10.24
N ILE A 291 -0.25 -9.13 -9.43
CA ILE A 291 -0.54 -10.15 -8.41
C ILE A 291 -1.87 -10.82 -8.74
N LEU A 292 -1.79 -12.11 -9.11
CA LEU A 292 -2.91 -12.91 -9.60
C LEU A 292 -3.05 -14.25 -8.86
N TRP A 293 -2.51 -14.40 -7.65
CA TRP A 293 -2.62 -15.66 -6.90
C TRP A 293 -4.07 -16.11 -6.71
N SER A 294 -4.31 -17.43 -6.76
CA SER A 294 -5.64 -18.05 -6.60
C SER A 294 -6.73 -17.46 -7.52
N ASN A 295 -6.44 -17.31 -8.82
CA ASN A 295 -7.39 -16.81 -9.83
C ASN A 295 -7.77 -17.84 -10.90
N GLY A 296 -7.21 -19.05 -10.84
CA GLY A 296 -7.37 -20.05 -11.89
C GLY A 296 -6.75 -19.60 -13.21
N VAL A 297 -5.58 -18.95 -13.18
CA VAL A 297 -4.89 -18.45 -14.39
C VAL A 297 -4.55 -19.58 -15.37
N THR A 298 -4.13 -20.74 -14.88
CA THR A 298 -3.65 -21.92 -15.66
C THR A 298 -2.48 -21.60 -16.60
N ASP A 299 -1.96 -22.63 -17.29
CA ASP A 299 -0.88 -22.46 -18.27
C ASP A 299 -1.26 -21.50 -19.41
N GLN A 300 -2.53 -21.49 -19.86
CA GLN A 300 -2.97 -20.61 -20.94
C GLN A 300 -2.82 -19.12 -20.57
N GLY A 301 -3.17 -18.75 -19.34
CA GLY A 301 -3.04 -17.37 -18.88
C GLY A 301 -1.58 -16.94 -18.75
N VAL A 302 -0.70 -17.83 -18.25
CA VAL A 302 0.75 -17.56 -18.18
C VAL A 302 1.38 -17.43 -19.56
N GLU A 303 1.00 -18.30 -20.50
CA GLU A 303 1.44 -18.17 -21.90
C GLU A 303 1.01 -16.83 -22.51
N ALA A 304 -0.18 -16.32 -22.15
CA ALA A 304 -0.61 -14.99 -22.59
C ALA A 304 0.29 -13.89 -22.02
N ILE A 305 0.62 -13.91 -20.72
CA ILE A 305 1.57 -12.97 -20.09
C ILE A 305 2.94 -13.01 -20.82
N CYS A 306 3.46 -14.21 -21.08
CA CYS A 306 4.77 -14.39 -21.71
C CYS A 306 4.82 -13.90 -23.17
N LYS A 307 3.67 -13.85 -23.86
CA LYS A 307 3.59 -13.37 -25.26
C LYS A 307 3.56 -11.84 -25.38
N GLN A 308 3.25 -11.10 -24.31
CA GLN A 308 3.11 -9.65 -24.36
C GLN A 308 4.46 -8.92 -24.27
N LYS A 309 4.92 -8.41 -25.42
CA LYS A 309 6.19 -7.67 -25.52
C LYS A 309 6.23 -6.39 -24.67
N HIS A 310 5.08 -5.79 -24.38
CA HIS A 310 4.97 -4.55 -23.65
C HIS A 310 5.02 -4.72 -22.12
N LEU A 311 4.95 -5.95 -21.59
CA LEU A 311 5.12 -6.23 -20.15
C LEU A 311 6.61 -6.25 -19.74
N CYS A 312 7.39 -5.29 -20.22
CA CYS A 312 8.83 -5.21 -19.96
C CYS A 312 9.19 -4.50 -18.64
N ASN A 313 8.21 -3.86 -18.00
CA ASN A 313 8.36 -3.16 -16.72
C ASN A 313 8.05 -4.06 -15.51
N LEU A 314 7.52 -5.28 -15.72
CA LEU A 314 7.21 -6.18 -14.62
C LEU A 314 8.47 -6.58 -13.87
N THR A 315 8.45 -6.31 -12.57
CA THR A 315 9.48 -6.66 -11.59
C THR A 315 8.97 -7.67 -10.56
N HIS A 316 7.65 -7.69 -10.33
CA HIS A 316 6.97 -8.62 -9.43
C HIS A 316 5.82 -9.32 -10.14
N LEU A 317 5.84 -10.66 -10.09
CA LEU A 317 4.78 -11.50 -10.61
C LEU A 317 4.42 -12.58 -9.60
N SER A 318 3.20 -12.54 -9.06
CA SER A 318 2.69 -13.58 -8.16
C SER A 318 1.55 -14.35 -8.82
N LEU A 319 1.76 -15.65 -8.96
CA LEU A 319 0.87 -16.61 -9.61
C LEU A 319 0.65 -17.86 -8.73
N ASN A 320 0.86 -17.76 -7.41
CA ASN A 320 0.59 -18.85 -6.47
C ASN A 320 -0.83 -19.43 -6.63
N GLY A 321 -0.98 -20.75 -6.53
CA GLY A 321 -2.31 -21.36 -6.45
C GLY A 321 -3.15 -21.22 -7.71
N ASN A 322 -2.52 -21.29 -8.90
CA ASN A 322 -3.19 -21.04 -10.20
C ASN A 322 -3.26 -22.24 -11.14
N LEU A 323 -3.06 -23.47 -10.62
CA LEU A 323 -3.09 -24.71 -11.40
C LEU A 323 -2.03 -24.70 -12.52
N LEU A 324 -0.88 -24.09 -12.27
CA LEU A 324 0.23 -24.02 -13.23
C LEU A 324 0.98 -25.34 -13.31
N THR A 325 1.48 -25.71 -14.48
CA THR A 325 2.31 -26.90 -14.69
C THR A 325 3.70 -26.53 -15.18
N ASN A 326 4.49 -27.54 -15.56
CA ASN A 326 5.79 -27.32 -16.22
C ASN A 326 5.70 -26.44 -17.47
N ARG A 327 4.55 -26.40 -18.16
CA ARG A 327 4.36 -25.52 -19.33
C ARG A 327 4.49 -24.05 -18.96
N SER A 328 3.87 -23.62 -17.86
CA SER A 328 4.04 -22.27 -17.32
C SER A 328 5.49 -21.96 -16.98
N ALA A 329 6.16 -22.86 -16.26
CA ALA A 329 7.55 -22.67 -15.87
C ALA A 329 8.48 -22.53 -17.10
N VAL A 330 8.28 -23.36 -18.12
CA VAL A 330 9.01 -23.27 -19.40
C VAL A 330 8.71 -21.97 -20.14
N ALA A 331 7.44 -21.55 -20.18
CA ALA A 331 7.05 -20.30 -20.82
C ALA A 331 7.70 -19.09 -20.14
N ILE A 332 7.67 -19.03 -18.80
CA ILE A 332 8.30 -17.97 -18.02
C ILE A 332 9.82 -17.99 -18.23
N ALA A 333 10.45 -19.16 -18.20
CA ALA A 333 11.89 -19.31 -18.42
C ALA A 333 12.35 -18.81 -19.80
N ALA A 334 11.48 -18.86 -20.81
CA ALA A 334 11.76 -18.40 -22.17
C ALA A 334 11.33 -16.94 -22.44
N ALA A 335 10.65 -16.27 -21.49
CA ALA A 335 10.04 -14.96 -21.71
C ALA A 335 11.03 -13.81 -21.57
N LYS A 336 11.55 -13.30 -22.71
CA LYS A 336 12.46 -12.15 -22.75
C LYS A 336 11.85 -10.86 -22.19
N ASN A 337 10.53 -10.72 -22.21
CA ASN A 337 9.82 -9.57 -21.63
C ASN A 337 9.91 -9.56 -20.10
N LEU A 338 10.04 -10.72 -19.44
CA LEU A 338 10.10 -10.85 -17.99
C LEU A 338 11.51 -10.77 -17.40
N ARG A 339 12.50 -10.30 -18.16
CA ARG A 339 13.90 -10.20 -17.71
C ARG A 339 14.13 -9.26 -16.52
N GLY A 340 13.16 -8.36 -16.28
CA GLY A 340 13.18 -7.40 -15.18
C GLY A 340 12.65 -7.97 -13.86
N LEU A 341 12.14 -9.20 -13.85
CA LEU A 341 11.61 -9.81 -12.62
C LEU A 341 12.73 -9.99 -11.60
N TRP A 342 12.47 -9.49 -10.39
CA TRP A 342 13.23 -9.83 -9.20
C TRP A 342 12.41 -10.68 -8.22
N TYR A 343 11.08 -10.52 -8.20
CA TYR A 343 10.16 -11.36 -7.43
C TYR A 343 9.28 -12.21 -8.34
N LEU A 344 9.35 -13.53 -8.16
CA LEU A 344 8.49 -14.51 -8.84
C LEU A 344 7.93 -15.50 -7.83
N ASP A 345 6.61 -15.53 -7.73
CA ASP A 345 5.91 -16.45 -6.85
C ASP A 345 5.06 -17.44 -7.65
N LEU A 346 5.45 -18.71 -7.55
CA LEU A 346 4.84 -19.86 -8.21
C LEU A 346 4.45 -20.95 -7.19
N GLU A 347 4.39 -20.62 -5.88
CA GLU A 347 4.05 -21.57 -4.82
C GLU A 347 2.66 -22.20 -5.06
N SER A 348 2.44 -23.42 -4.53
CA SER A 348 1.13 -24.08 -4.54
C SER A 348 0.59 -24.35 -5.94
N ASN A 349 1.46 -24.81 -6.83
CA ASN A 349 1.14 -25.18 -8.21
C ASN A 349 1.52 -26.65 -8.50
N GLY A 350 1.36 -27.07 -9.75
CA GLY A 350 1.71 -28.39 -10.27
C GLY A 350 3.09 -28.45 -10.95
N ILE A 351 4.03 -27.58 -10.58
CA ILE A 351 5.38 -27.57 -11.17
C ILE A 351 6.17 -28.76 -10.63
N SER A 352 6.82 -29.51 -11.51
CA SER A 352 7.73 -30.61 -11.13
C SER A 352 9.19 -30.23 -11.38
N SER A 353 10.11 -31.17 -11.13
CA SER A 353 11.53 -31.00 -11.42
C SER A 353 11.81 -30.51 -12.85
N VAL A 354 10.99 -30.88 -13.85
CA VAL A 354 11.16 -30.42 -15.24
C VAL A 354 10.99 -28.91 -15.36
N GLY A 355 9.92 -28.35 -14.78
CA GLY A 355 9.70 -26.91 -14.78
C GLY A 355 10.72 -26.16 -13.93
N ALA A 356 11.11 -26.72 -12.78
CA ALA A 356 12.16 -26.17 -11.93
C ALA A 356 13.51 -26.08 -12.67
N PHE A 357 13.92 -27.13 -13.39
CA PHE A 357 15.12 -27.07 -14.23
C PHE A 357 14.99 -26.05 -15.36
N ALA A 358 13.81 -25.86 -15.95
CA ALA A 358 13.60 -24.82 -16.96
C ALA A 358 13.84 -23.41 -16.37
N LEU A 359 13.31 -23.14 -15.17
CA LEU A 359 13.54 -21.88 -14.46
C LEU A 359 15.03 -21.66 -14.14
N ALA A 360 15.69 -22.68 -13.58
CA ALA A 360 17.13 -22.63 -13.24
C ALA A 360 18.02 -22.35 -14.46
N ASN A 361 17.65 -22.88 -15.64
CA ASN A 361 18.38 -22.69 -16.89
C ASN A 361 17.91 -21.50 -17.72
N SER A 362 17.01 -20.66 -17.19
CA SER A 362 16.52 -19.50 -17.93
C SER A 362 17.64 -18.49 -18.19
N PRO A 363 17.83 -18.02 -19.43
CA PRO A 363 18.77 -16.94 -19.74
C PRO A 363 18.21 -15.55 -19.36
N TYR A 364 16.94 -15.45 -19.00
CA TYR A 364 16.27 -14.16 -18.76
C TYR A 364 16.01 -13.86 -17.29
N LEU A 365 15.93 -14.87 -16.41
CA LEU A 365 15.62 -14.70 -14.98
C LEU A 365 16.87 -14.42 -14.13
N ALA A 366 17.84 -13.66 -14.65
CA ALA A 366 19.10 -13.39 -13.94
C ALA A 366 18.95 -12.43 -12.75
N ASN A 367 17.88 -11.63 -12.72
CA ASN A 367 17.64 -10.61 -11.69
C ASN A 367 16.78 -11.09 -10.52
N ILE A 368 16.39 -12.37 -10.50
CA ILE A 368 15.56 -12.93 -9.43
C ILE A 368 16.31 -12.87 -8.10
N THR A 369 15.74 -12.13 -7.16
CA THR A 369 16.21 -12.04 -5.76
C THR A 369 15.21 -12.64 -4.77
N ARG A 370 14.01 -13.01 -5.23
CA ARG A 370 13.05 -13.77 -4.44
C ARG A 370 12.22 -14.70 -5.33
N LEU A 371 12.37 -16.01 -5.14
CA LEU A 371 11.69 -17.06 -5.88
C LEU A 371 10.94 -18.02 -4.95
N GLU A 372 9.61 -17.98 -5.01
CA GLU A 372 8.74 -18.86 -4.20
C GLU A 372 8.28 -20.05 -5.05
N LEU A 373 8.68 -21.26 -4.65
CA LEU A 373 8.33 -22.51 -5.33
C LEU A 373 7.82 -23.58 -4.36
N GLU A 374 7.57 -23.22 -3.10
CA GLU A 374 7.03 -24.14 -2.10
C GLU A 374 5.71 -24.78 -2.56
N ARG A 375 5.34 -25.90 -1.94
CA ARG A 375 4.10 -26.63 -2.26
C ARG A 375 3.93 -27.00 -3.75
N ASN A 376 5.05 -27.18 -4.46
CA ASN A 376 5.14 -27.81 -5.77
C ASN A 376 5.72 -29.24 -5.66
N ARG A 377 5.80 -29.98 -6.77
CA ARG A 377 6.30 -31.38 -6.82
C ARG A 377 7.76 -31.45 -7.29
N ILE A 378 8.63 -30.66 -6.67
CA ILE A 378 10.04 -30.49 -7.07
C ILE A 378 10.92 -31.48 -6.31
N GLY A 379 11.71 -32.28 -7.04
CA GLY A 379 12.65 -33.24 -6.45
C GLY A 379 13.97 -32.58 -6.02
N ARG A 380 14.69 -33.23 -5.10
CA ARG A 380 15.92 -32.73 -4.48
C ARG A 380 16.98 -32.22 -5.48
N LYS A 381 17.20 -32.92 -6.59
CA LYS A 381 18.17 -32.50 -7.63
C LYS A 381 17.79 -31.18 -8.30
N ALA A 382 16.49 -30.94 -8.50
CA ALA A 382 16.02 -29.70 -9.08
C ALA A 382 16.10 -28.54 -8.08
N TRP A 383 15.80 -28.78 -6.80
CA TRP A 383 16.07 -27.82 -5.73
C TRP A 383 17.55 -27.43 -5.66
N ALA A 384 18.46 -28.39 -5.73
CA ALA A 384 19.89 -28.10 -5.75
C ALA A 384 20.31 -27.26 -6.97
N ALA A 385 19.67 -27.44 -8.13
CA ALA A 385 19.95 -26.61 -9.31
C ALA A 385 19.36 -25.20 -9.19
N LEU A 386 18.19 -25.05 -8.56
CA LEU A 386 17.61 -23.75 -8.23
C LEU A 386 18.49 -23.01 -7.21
N ASP A 387 18.91 -23.68 -6.15
CA ASP A 387 19.81 -23.16 -5.12
C ASP A 387 21.17 -22.75 -5.70
N ALA A 388 21.78 -23.59 -6.54
CA ALA A 388 23.03 -23.24 -7.22
C ALA A 388 22.90 -22.02 -8.16
N ARG A 389 21.69 -21.73 -8.66
CA ARG A 389 21.42 -20.60 -9.56
C ARG A 389 21.04 -19.33 -8.81
N PHE A 390 20.17 -19.45 -7.81
CA PHE A 390 19.46 -18.34 -7.18
C PHE A 390 19.94 -18.10 -5.74
N GLY A 391 20.59 -19.08 -5.09
CA GLY A 391 21.18 -18.96 -3.75
C GLY A 391 20.22 -18.33 -2.74
N ASP A 392 20.65 -17.21 -2.15
CA ASP A 392 19.91 -16.42 -1.16
C ASP A 392 18.51 -15.93 -1.62
N ALA A 393 18.22 -15.98 -2.93
CA ALA A 393 16.90 -15.64 -3.46
C ALA A 393 15.84 -16.74 -3.22
N MET A 394 16.28 -17.95 -2.84
CA MET A 394 15.39 -19.04 -2.47
C MET A 394 14.97 -18.87 -1.02
N LEU A 395 13.69 -18.60 -0.77
CA LEU A 395 13.15 -18.66 0.59
C LEU A 395 12.92 -20.13 0.93
N SER A 396 13.89 -20.72 1.64
CA SER A 396 13.73 -22.00 2.33
C SER A 396 13.42 -21.72 3.79
N ASN A 397 12.26 -22.18 4.29
CA ASN A 397 12.10 -22.41 5.73
C ASN A 397 12.92 -23.62 6.18
#